data_AF-A0A0Q8AQ93-F1
#
_entry.id   AF-A0A0Q8AQ93-F1
#
_cell.length_a   1.000
_cell.length_b   1.000
_cell.length_c   1.000
_cell.angle_alpha   90.00
_cell.angle_beta   90.00
_cell.angle_gamma   90.00
#
_symmetry.space_group_name_H-M   'P 1'
#
loop_
_entity.id
_entity.type
_entity.pdbx_description
1 polymer ?
#
loop_
_entity_poly.entity_id
_entity_poly.type
_entity_poly.pdbx_seq_one_letter_code
_entity_poly.pdbx_strand_id
1 'polypeptide(L)' 'MQPPRAGRSGRKLALWGLIAAGVLLLVAANVHLVYVAVTSQPDCVPHAREVGVDGAPLRAARSAC' A
#
# COMPACT_ATOMS: atom_id res chain seq x y z
N MET A 1 44.90 4.99 10.16
CA MET A 1 43.48 5.34 10.33
C MET A 1 42.97 4.79 11.64
N GLN A 2 42.69 5.64 12.65
CA GLN A 2 41.99 5.19 13.86
C GLN A 2 40.47 5.24 13.60
N PRO A 3 39.71 4.18 13.90
CA PRO A 3 38.26 4.21 13.79
C PRO A 3 37.67 5.18 14.84
N PRO A 4 36.59 5.91 14.52
CA PRO A 4 35.99 6.81 15.49
C PRO A 4 35.53 6.00 16.70
N ARG A 5 35.97 6.43 17.89
CA ARG A 5 35.47 5.89 19.17
C ARG A 5 33.97 6.15 19.20
N ALA A 6 33.18 5.10 18.97
CA ALA A 6 31.73 5.15 19.11
C ALA A 6 31.40 5.29 20.61
N GLY A 7 31.53 6.51 21.12
CA GLY A 7 30.96 6.89 22.41
C GLY A 7 29.46 6.62 22.40
N ARG A 8 28.83 6.63 23.58
CA ARG A 8 27.37 6.44 23.74
C ARG A 8 26.51 7.22 22.72
N SER A 9 27.02 8.32 22.17
CA SER A 9 26.47 9.09 21.05
C SER A 9 26.42 8.35 19.70
N GLY A 10 27.45 7.62 19.30
CA GLY A 10 27.50 6.89 18.03
C GLY A 10 26.47 5.75 17.96
N ARG A 11 26.25 5.05 19.07
CA ARG A 11 25.22 4.00 19.16
C ARG A 11 23.81 4.58 19.13
N LYS A 12 23.60 5.75 19.75
CA LYS A 12 22.32 6.49 19.63
C LYS A 12 22.09 6.94 18.19
N LEU A 13 23.11 7.45 17.51
CA LEU A 13 23.02 7.88 16.11
C LEU A 13 22.67 6.70 15.19
N ALA A 14 23.29 5.54 15.40
CA ALA A 14 22.97 4.32 14.66
C ALA A 14 21.53 3.85 14.91
N LEU A 15 21.06 3.87 16.17
CA LEU A 15 19.68 3.52 16.50
C LEU A 15 18.66 4.47 15.85
N TRP A 16 18.91 5.78 15.91
CA TRP A 16 18.07 6.77 15.24
C TRP A 16 18.10 6.60 13.71
N GLY A 17 19.26 6.25 13.14
CA GLY A 17 19.37 5.91 11.71
C GLY A 17 18.51 4.71 11.32
N LEU A 18 18.51 3.65 12.12
CA LEU A 18 17.68 2.47 11.89
C LEU A 18 16.18 2.80 12.01
N ILE A 19 15.80 3.60 13.01
CA ILE A 19 14.41 4.04 13.17
C ILE A 19 13.97 4.86 11.96
N ALA A 20 14.77 5.85 11.54
CA ALA A 20 14.47 6.69 10.38
C ALA A 20 14.36 5.85 9.09
N ALA A 21 15.27 4.90 8.88
CA ALA A 21 15.23 3.99 7.74
C ALA A 21 13.96 3.12 7.76
N GLY A 22 13.58 2.57 8.92
CA GLY A 22 12.35 1.79 9.07
C GLY A 22 11.10 2.61 8.79
N VAL A 23 11.02 3.84 9.30
CA VAL A 23 9.90 4.77 9.03
C VAL A 23 9.83 5.10 7.55
N LEU A 24 10.96 5.41 6.91
CA LEU A 24 10.99 5.73 5.49
C LEU A 24 10.53 4.56 4.63
N LEU A 25 10.96 3.34 4.96
CA LEU A 25 10.56 2.12 4.27
C LEU A 25 9.05 1.87 4.42
N LEU A 26 8.52 2.03 5.63
CA LEU A 26 7.08 1.89 5.88
C LEU A 26 6.28 2.90 5.06
N VAL A 27 6.68 4.18 5.06
CA VAL A 27 6.02 5.23 4.28
C VAL A 27 6.07 4.90 2.80
N ALA A 28 7.24 4.53 2.26
CA ALA A 28 7.41 4.18 0.86
C ALA A 28 6.51 3.00 0.45
N ALA A 29 6.43 1.96 1.27
CA ALA A 29 5.56 0.80 1.01
C ALA A 29 4.08 1.20 0.94
N ASN A 30 3.60 2.02 1.89
CA ASN A 30 2.21 2.48 1.90
C ASN A 30 1.90 3.40 0.71
N VAL A 31 2.81 4.32 0.37
CA VAL A 31 2.68 5.18 -0.82
C VAL A 31 2.61 4.34 -2.09
N HIS A 32 3.41 3.28 -2.18
CA HIS A 32 3.38 2.37 -3.33
C HIS A 32 2.04 1.64 -3.44
N LEU A 33 1.48 1.16 -2.32
CA LEU A 33 0.17 0.51 -2.33
C LEU A 33 -0.95 1.45 -2.78
N VAL A 34 -0.94 2.70 -2.31
CA VAL A 34 -1.91 3.73 -2.75
C VAL A 34 -1.72 4.02 -4.24
N TYR A 35 -0.47 4.16 -4.70
CA TYR A 35 -0.18 4.36 -6.12
C TYR A 35 -0.73 3.22 -6.97
N VAL A 36 -0.44 1.96 -6.61
CA VAL A 36 -0.95 0.79 -7.33
C VAL A 36 -2.48 0.78 -7.32
N ALA A 37 -3.13 1.01 -6.18
CA ALA A 37 -4.59 1.00 -6.08
C ALA A 37 -5.28 2.05 -6.99
N VAL A 38 -4.63 3.19 -7.24
CA VAL A 38 -5.18 4.26 -8.10
C VAL A 38 -4.75 4.10 -9.56
N THR A 39 -3.56 3.57 -9.83
CA THR A 39 -3.00 3.46 -11.18
C THR A 39 -3.36 2.16 -11.89
N SER A 40 -3.57 1.08 -11.15
CA SER A 40 -4.24 -0.11 -11.67
C SER A 40 -5.68 0.30 -11.90
N GLN A 41 -6.01 0.81 -13.09
CA GLN A 41 -7.38 0.87 -13.56
C GLN A 41 -7.93 -0.56 -13.35
N PRO A 42 -8.77 -0.82 -12.33
CA PRO A 42 -9.47 -2.08 -12.31
C PRO A 42 -10.36 -1.93 -13.53
N ASP A 43 -10.06 -2.64 -14.62
CA ASP A 43 -11.00 -2.73 -15.72
C ASP A 43 -12.34 -3.03 -15.04
N CYS A 44 -13.24 -2.05 -14.98
CA CYS A 44 -14.55 -2.25 -14.38
C CYS A 44 -15.23 -3.11 -15.45
N VAL A 45 -14.93 -4.41 -15.40
CA VAL A 45 -15.34 -5.40 -16.37
C VAL A 45 -16.85 -5.26 -16.44
N PRO A 46 -17.45 -5.21 -17.63
CA PRO A 46 -18.89 -5.21 -17.73
C PRO A 46 -19.36 -6.56 -17.20
N HIS A 47 -19.58 -6.66 -15.89
CA HIS A 47 -20.30 -7.76 -15.29
C HIS A 47 -21.67 -7.72 -15.96
N ALA A 48 -21.81 -8.59 -16.95
CA ALA A 48 -22.99 -8.71 -17.77
C ALA A 48 -24.16 -8.87 -16.82
N ARG A 49 -25.04 -7.85 -16.81
CA ARG A 49 -26.41 -8.02 -16.38
C ARG A 49 -27.07 -8.98 -17.36
N GLU A 50 -26.75 -10.26 -17.28
CA GLU A 50 -27.67 -11.25 -17.80
C GLU A 50 -28.77 -11.35 -16.76
N VAL A 51 -29.88 -10.69 -17.10
CA VAL A 51 -31.19 -10.96 -16.51
C VAL A 51 -31.30 -12.46 -16.32
N GLY A 52 -31.41 -12.89 -15.06
CA GLY A 52 -31.88 -14.23 -14.77
C GLY A 52 -33.21 -14.38 -15.48
N VAL A 53 -33.24 -15.26 -16.48
CA VAL A 53 -34.48 -15.89 -16.92
C VAL A 53 -35.17 -16.34 -15.62
N ASP A 54 -36.41 -15.89 -15.39
CA ASP A 54 -37.25 -16.17 -14.18
C ASP A 54 -37.45 -15.03 -13.16
N GLY A 55 -37.43 -13.76 -13.60
CA GLY A 55 -38.40 -12.78 -13.09
C GLY A 55 -38.15 -12.15 -11.71
N ALA A 56 -36.92 -12.19 -11.18
CA ALA A 56 -36.52 -11.33 -10.05
C ALA A 56 -35.77 -10.09 -10.59
N PRO A 57 -36.38 -8.89 -10.62
CA PRO A 57 -35.96 -7.83 -11.54
C PRO A 57 -34.79 -6.94 -11.07
N LEU A 58 -34.49 -6.84 -9.78
CA LEU A 58 -33.40 -5.97 -9.29
C LEU A 58 -32.63 -6.62 -8.13
N ARG A 59 -31.30 -6.66 -8.26
CA ARG A 59 -30.35 -6.88 -7.15
C ARG A 59 -29.42 -5.67 -7.06
N ALA A 60 -29.00 -5.33 -5.83
CA ALA A 60 -28.04 -4.26 -5.61
C ALA A 60 -26.73 -4.58 -6.35
N ALA A 61 -26.30 -3.67 -7.24
CA ALA A 61 -24.98 -3.76 -7.83
C ALA A 61 -23.94 -3.46 -6.75
N ARG A 62 -23.03 -4.40 -6.52
CA ARG A 62 -21.86 -4.22 -5.66
C ARG A 62 -20.68 -3.77 -6.54
N SER A 63 -19.75 -3.03 -5.92
CA SER A 63 -18.53 -2.45 -6.51
C SER A 63 -18.19 -3.03 -7.88
N ALA A 64 -18.33 -2.21 -8.93
CA ALA A 64 -17.77 -2.53 -10.23
C ALA A 64 -16.23 -2.46 -10.21
N CYS A 65 -15.59 -2.09 -9.07
CA CYS A 65 -15.30 -0.72 -8.60
C CYS A 65 -16.29 -0.17 -7.53
#